data_AF-A0A8D3X307-F1
#
_entry.id   AF-A0A8D3X307-F1
#
_cell.length_a   1.000
_cell.length_b   1.000
_cell.length_c   1.000
_cell.angle_alpha   90.00
_cell.angle_beta   90.00
_cell.angle_gamma   90.00
#
_symmetry.space_group_name_H-M   'P 1'
#
loop_
_entity.id
_entity.type
_entity.pdbx_description
1 polymer ?
#
loop_
_entity_poly.entity_id
_entity_poly.type
_entity_poly.pdbx_seq_one_letter_code
_entity_poly.pdbx_strand_id
1 'polypeptide(L)' 'MFKENTVKLGIAPIAWTNDDMPELGAENTFEQCISEMALTGF' A
#
# COMPACT_ATOMS: atom_id res chain seq x y z
N MET A 1 2.27 -25.94 6.31
CA MET A 1 3.01 -24.85 6.98
C MET A 1 3.99 -24.26 5.98
N PHE A 2 4.05 -22.93 5.86
CA PHE A 2 5.02 -22.27 4.98
C PHE A 2 6.45 -22.47 5.52
N LYS A 3 7.43 -22.53 4.62
CA LYS A 3 8.85 -22.53 5.01
C LYS A 3 9.18 -21.16 5.64
N GLU A 4 10.05 -21.17 6.64
CA GLU A 4 10.54 -19.94 7.27
C GLU A 4 11.03 -18.95 6.20
N ASN A 5 10.68 -17.67 6.35
CA ASN A 5 11.03 -16.57 5.44
C ASN A 5 10.57 -16.70 3.98
N THR A 6 9.60 -17.58 3.67
CA THR A 6 9.03 -17.68 2.30
C THR A 6 7.75 -16.86 2.11
N VAL A 7 7.18 -16.34 3.19
CA VAL A 7 6.02 -15.46 3.15
C VAL A 7 6.50 -14.02 3.17
N LYS A 8 5.97 -13.21 2.24
CA LYS A 8 6.13 -11.75 2.25
C LYS A 8 4.80 -11.13 2.62
N LEU A 9 4.83 -10.16 3.51
CA LEU A 9 3.67 -9.34 3.83
C LEU A 9 3.73 -8.07 3.00
N GLY A 10 2.58 -7.60 2.53
CA GLY A 10 2.43 -6.35 1.80
C GLY A 10 1.23 -5.60 2.34
N ILE A 11 1.15 -4.31 2.04
CA ILE A 11 0.03 -3.44 2.35
C ILE A 11 -0.63 -2.96 1.05
N ALA A 12 -1.96 -2.93 1.02
CA ALA A 12 -2.72 -2.52 -0.15
C ALA A 12 -2.85 -0.99 -0.22
N PRO A 13 -2.93 -0.39 -1.42
CA PRO A 13 -3.04 1.06 -1.60
C PRO A 13 -4.39 1.65 -1.18
N ILE A 14 -5.36 0.82 -0.76
CA ILE A 14 -6.71 1.25 -0.35
C ILE A 14 -6.69 2.24 0.84
N ALA A 15 -5.61 2.29 1.61
CA ALA A 15 -5.41 3.28 2.66
C ALA A 15 -5.00 4.68 2.14
N TRP A 16 -4.59 4.80 0.87
CA TRP A 16 -4.17 6.04 0.23
C TRP A 16 -5.06 6.48 -0.93
N THR A 17 -5.72 5.56 -1.61
CA THR A 17 -6.58 5.85 -2.76
C THR A 17 -7.69 4.81 -2.88
N ASN A 18 -8.87 5.23 -3.33
CA ASN A 18 -10.02 4.36 -3.52
C ASN A 18 -10.50 4.41 -4.97
N ASP A 19 -10.73 3.24 -5.58
CA ASP A 19 -11.13 3.09 -6.97
C ASP A 19 -12.66 3.21 -7.17
N ASP A 20 -13.46 2.85 -6.17
CA ASP A 20 -14.91 3.03 -6.18
C ASP A 20 -15.34 4.47 -5.84
N MET A 21 -14.57 5.15 -4.99
CA MET A 21 -14.77 6.53 -4.52
C MET A 21 -13.51 7.38 -4.76
N PRO A 22 -13.26 7.83 -6.01
CA PRO A 22 -12.01 8.49 -6.39
C PRO A 22 -11.67 9.77 -5.61
N GLU A 23 -12.67 10.42 -5.02
CA GLU A 23 -12.49 11.58 -4.16
C GLU A 23 -11.73 11.27 -2.86
N LEU A 24 -11.71 10.00 -2.43
CA LEU A 24 -10.96 9.56 -1.27
C LEU A 24 -9.52 9.26 -1.68
N GLY A 25 -8.65 10.25 -1.48
CA GLY A 25 -7.22 10.15 -1.77
C GLY A 25 -6.83 10.53 -3.21
N ALA A 26 -7.68 11.29 -3.91
CA ALA A 26 -7.41 11.80 -5.26
C ALA A 26 -6.18 12.73 -5.33
N GLU A 27 -5.82 13.33 -4.20
CA GLU A 27 -4.67 14.20 -4.03
C GLU A 27 -3.34 13.43 -3.89
N ASN A 28 -3.40 12.15 -3.51
CA ASN A 28 -2.20 11.34 -3.28
C ASN A 28 -1.62 10.88 -4.61
N THR A 29 -0.33 11.11 -4.82
CA THR A 29 0.37 10.56 -5.98
C THR A 29 0.73 9.10 -5.76
N PHE A 30 1.01 8.39 -6.85
CA PHE A 30 1.55 7.04 -6.79
C PHE A 30 2.86 7.00 -6.01
N GLU A 31 3.77 7.95 -6.25
CA GLU A 31 5.07 8.03 -5.59
C GLU A 31 4.94 8.24 -4.09
N GLN A 32 3.99 9.07 -3.64
CA GLN A 32 3.72 9.27 -2.21
C GLN A 32 3.23 7.96 -1.58
N CYS A 33 2.22 7.33 -2.18
CA CYS A 33 1.66 6.06 -1.71
C CYS A 33 2.76 4.99 -1.54
N ILE A 34 3.59 4.76 -2.57
CA ILE A 34 4.69 3.79 -2.50
C ILE A 34 5.77 4.19 -1.49
N SER A 35 6.12 5.48 -1.39
CA SER A 35 7.12 5.97 -0.45
C SER A 35 6.67 5.77 1.00
N GLU A 36 5.39 6.00 1.29
CA GLU A 36 4.80 5.81 2.62
C GLU A 36 4.68 4.31 2.97
N MET A 37 4.29 3.44 2.02
CA MET A 37 4.33 1.99 2.21
C MET A 37 5.72 1.50 2.62
N ALA A 38 6.75 1.92 1.86
CA ALA A 38 8.14 1.57 2.15
C ALA A 38 8.60 2.09 3.53
N LEU A 39 8.21 3.32 3.89
CA LEU A 39 8.52 3.90 5.21
C LEU A 39 7.91 3.08 6.36
N THR A 40 6.74 2.48 6.14
CA THR A 40 6.07 1.63 7.14
C THR A 40 6.61 0.20 7.21
N GLY A 41 7.59 -0.16 6.37
CA GLY A 41 8.27 -1.45 6.41
C GLY A 41 7.66 -2.52 5.51
N PHE A 42 6.93 -2.12 4.46
CA PHE A 42 6.35 -3.02 3.45
C PHE A 42 6.99 -2.85 2.07
#